data_AF-A0A357BPI3-F1
#
_entry.id   AF-A0A357BPI3-F1
#
_cell.length_a   1.000
_cell.length_b   1.000
_cell.length_c   1.000
_cell.angle_alpha   90.00
_cell.angle_beta   90.00
_cell.angle_gamma   90.00
#
_symmetry.space_group_name_H-M   'P 1'
#
loop_
_entity.id
_entity.type
_entity.pdbx_description
1 polymer ?
#
loop_
_entity_poly.entity_id
_entity_poly.type
_entity_poly.pdbx_seq_one_letter_code
_entity_poly.pdbx_strand_id
1 'polypeptide(L)'
;MTIFCRESEVRKQKLEMRGQRQTAGKWPSLISCFCVFCFFFIIFCALSFASKDNNVLRVEVLGSIPASIDTADPGNAALGDALRKAVAKAVESLAPNGGVDAALLILDDKIYSNASRYIVNYRILSKEIIEDENSIAEGGVPVYNVSIEADIAIELLTKDLIAAGILHEAEVKKIAVSIFGLRNYKMFELFKKNVRGIKGVKDISYNSFAKGTIEMFVDMAGDAATLKQALMSAILLSGIDEKEWKVDASVVQGWFSMEKVEIIFSQLK
;
A
#
# COMPACT_ATOMS: atom_id res chain seq x y z
N MET A 1 -7.33 -22.46 99.08
CA MET A 1 -5.91 -22.86 98.94
C MET A 1 -5.34 -22.09 97.76
N THR A 2 -4.61 -21.01 98.08
CA THR A 2 -3.69 -20.17 97.26
C THR A 2 -4.08 -19.80 95.81
N ILE A 3 -4.51 -18.57 95.47
CA ILE A 3 -3.86 -17.23 95.49
C ILE A 3 -3.17 -16.86 94.15
N PHE A 4 -3.64 -15.75 93.55
CA PHE A 4 -2.93 -14.75 92.68
C PHE A 4 -2.51 -15.17 91.25
N CYS A 5 -2.47 -14.33 90.21
CA CYS A 5 -2.60 -12.88 90.03
C CYS A 5 -2.65 -12.52 88.52
N ARG A 6 -3.14 -11.31 88.20
CA ARG A 6 -2.79 -10.40 87.07
C ARG A 6 -3.06 -10.87 85.64
N GLU A 7 -3.88 -10.21 84.82
CA GLU A 7 -3.98 -8.78 84.48
C GLU A 7 -2.71 -8.18 83.85
N SER A 8 -2.65 -8.28 82.52
CA SER A 8 -2.01 -7.36 81.58
C SER A 8 -2.51 -7.76 80.17
N GLU A 9 -3.57 -7.18 79.61
CA GLU A 9 -3.66 -5.80 79.11
C GLU A 9 -2.62 -5.49 78.03
N VAL A 10 -3.14 -5.04 76.89
CA VAL A 10 -2.42 -4.38 75.78
C VAL A 10 -1.47 -5.26 74.96
N ARG A 11 -2.02 -5.87 73.90
CA ARG A 11 -1.48 -5.84 72.52
C ARG A 11 -2.21 -6.89 71.69
N LYS A 12 -3.25 -6.46 70.98
CA LYS A 12 -3.65 -6.86 69.61
C LYS A 12 -5.10 -6.42 69.36
N GLN A 13 -5.35 -5.13 69.52
CA GLN A 13 -6.26 -4.49 68.57
C GLN A 13 -5.66 -4.62 67.17
N LYS A 14 -6.53 -4.69 66.16
CA LYS A 14 -6.23 -4.55 64.73
C LYS A 14 -5.98 -5.86 63.97
N LEU A 15 -6.92 -6.80 64.06
CA LEU A 15 -7.20 -7.72 62.97
C LEU A 15 -8.72 -7.79 62.77
N GLU A 16 -9.15 -7.02 61.76
CA GLU A 16 -10.11 -7.45 60.75
C GLU A 16 -11.44 -8.00 61.29
N MET A 17 -12.43 -7.13 61.54
CA MET A 17 -13.37 -6.71 60.48
C MET A 17 -13.67 -7.80 59.44
N ARG A 18 -14.34 -8.88 59.86
CA ARG A 18 -15.25 -9.66 59.01
C ARG A 18 -16.51 -9.99 59.79
N GLY A 19 -17.51 -9.13 59.63
CA GLY A 19 -18.84 -9.28 60.22
C GLY A 19 -19.89 -8.85 59.20
N GLN A 20 -20.27 -9.82 58.38
CA GLN A 20 -21.10 -9.77 57.20
C GLN A 20 -22.58 -9.38 57.49
N ARG A 21 -23.19 -8.67 56.53
CA ARG A 21 -24.61 -8.72 56.05
C ARG A 21 -25.46 -7.47 56.26
N GLN A 22 -25.94 -6.93 55.14
CA GLN A 22 -27.37 -6.81 54.76
C GLN A 22 -27.45 -6.32 53.29
N THR A 23 -27.85 -7.18 52.34
CA THR A 23 -29.18 -7.27 51.68
C THR A 23 -29.60 -6.03 50.88
N ALA A 24 -29.72 -6.18 49.55
CA ALA A 24 -30.90 -5.79 48.74
C ALA A 24 -30.53 -5.81 47.24
N GLY A 25 -31.37 -6.45 46.44
CA GLY A 25 -31.15 -6.65 45.02
C GLY A 25 -31.18 -5.36 44.19
N LYS A 26 -30.40 -5.35 43.11
CA LYS A 26 -30.58 -4.49 41.94
C LYS A 26 -29.90 -5.19 40.76
N TRP A 27 -30.69 -5.47 39.73
CA TRP A 27 -30.30 -6.13 38.50
C TRP A 27 -29.19 -5.35 37.79
N PRO A 28 -28.01 -5.94 37.50
CA PRO A 28 -27.04 -5.32 36.62
C PRO A 28 -26.90 -6.18 35.36
N SER A 29 -27.77 -6.04 34.34
CA SER A 29 -27.62 -6.94 33.18
C SER A 29 -28.12 -6.48 31.81
N LEU A 30 -28.46 -5.20 31.58
CA LEU A 30 -28.89 -4.78 30.23
C LEU A 30 -28.14 -3.55 29.68
N ILE A 31 -27.90 -2.52 30.49
CA ILE A 31 -27.25 -1.28 30.02
C ILE A 31 -25.75 -1.49 29.74
N SER A 32 -25.06 -2.32 30.54
CA SER A 32 -23.65 -2.66 30.33
C SER A 32 -23.40 -3.53 29.11
N CYS A 33 -24.40 -4.31 28.67
CA CYS A 33 -24.27 -5.17 27.49
C CYS A 33 -24.46 -4.35 26.19
N PHE A 34 -25.34 -3.35 26.24
CA PHE A 34 -25.62 -2.46 25.10
C PHE A 34 -24.41 -1.58 24.74
N CYS A 35 -23.68 -1.05 25.73
CA CYS A 35 -22.48 -0.24 25.47
C CYS A 35 -21.32 -1.03 24.87
N VAL A 36 -21.12 -2.29 25.28
CA VAL A 36 -20.09 -3.17 24.71
C VAL A 36 -20.43 -3.57 23.28
N PHE A 37 -21.72 -3.82 22.99
CA PHE A 37 -22.19 -4.14 21.64
C PHE A 37 -22.06 -2.94 20.69
N CYS A 38 -22.41 -1.72 21.13
CA CYS A 38 -22.21 -0.50 20.34
C CYS A 38 -20.72 -0.22 20.07
N PHE A 39 -19.84 -0.45 21.04
CA PHE A 39 -18.40 -0.25 20.84
C PHE A 39 -17.81 -1.26 19.85
N PHE A 40 -18.25 -2.52 19.89
CA PHE A 40 -17.89 -3.51 18.87
C PHE A 40 -18.44 -3.18 17.48
N PHE A 41 -19.65 -2.64 17.39
CA PHE A 41 -20.26 -2.26 16.11
C PHE A 41 -19.56 -1.07 15.46
N ILE A 42 -19.09 -0.09 16.25
CA ILE A 42 -18.31 1.05 15.73
C ILE A 42 -16.94 0.59 15.22
N ILE A 43 -16.28 -0.33 15.93
CA ILE A 43 -14.99 -0.92 15.49
C ILE A 43 -15.17 -1.76 14.22
N PHE A 44 -16.28 -2.50 14.10
CA PHE A 44 -16.55 -3.32 12.91
C PHE A 44 -16.91 -2.47 11.67
N CYS A 45 -17.60 -1.35 11.84
CA CYS A 45 -17.85 -0.39 10.76
C CYS A 45 -16.57 0.28 10.27
N ALA A 46 -15.61 0.59 11.15
CA ALA A 46 -14.34 1.19 10.76
C ALA A 46 -13.45 0.24 9.93
N LEU A 47 -13.53 -1.08 10.18
CA LEU A 47 -12.78 -2.07 9.39
C LEU A 47 -13.36 -2.31 7.98
N SER A 48 -14.62 -1.95 7.74
CA SER A 48 -15.30 -2.25 6.47
C SER A 48 -14.95 -1.29 5.32
N PHE A 49 -14.28 -0.17 5.61
CA PHE A 49 -13.86 0.80 4.57
C PHE A 49 -12.44 0.60 4.05
N ALA A 50 -11.72 -0.42 4.51
CA ALA A 50 -10.44 -0.80 3.91
C ALA A 50 -10.67 -1.70 2.67
N SER A 51 -11.47 -1.25 1.69
CA SER A 51 -11.42 -1.82 0.34
C SER A 51 -10.10 -1.42 -0.29
N LYS A 52 -9.08 -2.21 -0.02
CA LYS A 52 -7.80 -2.17 -0.73
C LYS A 52 -8.01 -2.84 -2.09
N ASP A 53 -8.82 -2.20 -2.95
CA ASP A 53 -8.80 -2.49 -4.38
C ASP A 53 -7.50 -1.92 -4.92
N ASN A 54 -6.49 -2.78 -4.96
CA ASN A 54 -5.14 -2.50 -5.44
C ASN A 54 -5.06 -2.24 -6.95
N ASN A 55 -6.20 -2.19 -7.65
CA ASN A 55 -6.31 -2.04 -9.09
C ASN A 55 -6.86 -0.67 -9.54
N VAL A 56 -7.22 0.20 -8.58
CA VAL A 56 -7.74 1.54 -8.87
C VAL A 56 -6.74 2.58 -8.38
N LEU A 57 -6.36 3.50 -9.26
CA LEU A 57 -5.55 4.66 -8.91
C LEU A 57 -6.45 5.87 -8.72
N ARG A 58 -6.41 6.44 -7.53
CA ARG A 58 -7.14 7.66 -7.20
C ARG A 58 -6.25 8.88 -7.43
N VAL A 59 -6.75 9.84 -8.21
CA VAL A 59 -6.04 11.08 -8.53
C VAL A 59 -6.95 12.29 -8.37
N GLU A 60 -6.38 13.35 -7.81
CA GLU A 60 -7.01 14.68 -7.76
C GLU A 60 -6.34 15.59 -8.81
N VAL A 61 -7.16 16.24 -9.63
CA VAL A 61 -6.73 17.12 -10.73
C VAL A 61 -7.70 18.27 -10.97
N LEU A 62 -7.16 19.34 -11.58
CA LEU A 62 -7.89 20.56 -11.92
C LEU A 62 -7.91 20.76 -13.45
N GLY A 63 -9.11 20.84 -14.01
CA GLY A 63 -9.36 21.25 -15.39
C GLY A 63 -9.68 22.73 -15.47
N SER A 64 -9.18 23.40 -16.51
CA SER A 64 -9.34 24.84 -16.70
C SER A 64 -9.62 25.12 -18.17
N ILE A 65 -10.70 25.84 -18.46
CA ILE A 65 -11.03 26.26 -19.82
C ILE A 65 -11.46 27.73 -19.83
N PRO A 66 -10.96 28.53 -20.79
CA PRO A 66 -11.48 29.88 -21.00
C PRO A 66 -12.94 29.78 -21.48
N ALA A 67 -13.85 30.43 -20.78
CA ALA A 67 -15.23 30.61 -21.21
C ALA A 67 -15.26 31.61 -22.37
N SER A 68 -14.93 31.13 -23.57
CA SER A 68 -15.14 31.86 -24.81
C SER A 68 -16.60 31.77 -25.24
N ILE A 69 -17.02 32.73 -26.06
CA ILE A 69 -18.40 32.89 -26.57
C ILE A 69 -18.90 31.65 -27.35
N ASP A 70 -18.00 30.81 -27.88
CA ASP A 70 -18.33 29.64 -28.69
C ASP A 70 -18.46 28.32 -27.90
N THR A 71 -18.21 28.33 -26.59
CA THR A 71 -18.37 27.12 -25.75
C THR A 71 -19.81 26.99 -25.27
N ALA A 72 -20.58 26.10 -25.92
CA ALA A 72 -21.99 25.84 -25.57
C ALA A 72 -22.20 25.38 -24.11
N ASP A 73 -21.17 24.79 -23.47
CA ASP A 73 -21.11 24.54 -22.02
C ASP A 73 -19.63 24.51 -21.54
N PRO A 74 -19.09 25.62 -21.00
CA PRO A 74 -17.71 25.68 -20.54
C PRO A 74 -17.44 24.73 -19.36
N GLY A 75 -18.47 24.35 -18.60
CA GLY A 75 -18.35 23.42 -17.48
C GLY A 75 -18.08 21.99 -17.94
N ASN A 76 -18.81 21.51 -18.95
CA ASN A 76 -18.57 20.17 -19.51
C ASN A 76 -17.23 20.09 -20.23
N ALA A 77 -16.83 21.17 -20.89
CA ALA A 77 -15.52 21.26 -21.51
C ALA A 77 -14.41 21.18 -20.43
N ALA A 78 -14.53 21.97 -19.35
CA ALA A 78 -13.55 21.96 -18.26
C ALA A 78 -13.49 20.61 -17.53
N LEU A 79 -14.64 19.93 -17.41
CA LEU A 79 -14.69 18.55 -16.92
C LEU A 79 -13.93 17.60 -17.86
N GLY A 80 -14.13 17.69 -19.18
CA GLY A 80 -13.39 16.91 -20.16
C GLY A 80 -11.87 17.09 -20.04
N ASP A 81 -11.41 18.35 -19.89
CA ASP A 81 -9.99 18.65 -19.65
C ASP A 81 -9.49 18.08 -18.32
N ALA A 82 -10.28 18.17 -17.25
CA ALA A 82 -9.95 17.58 -15.96
C ALA A 82 -9.78 16.05 -16.05
N LEU A 83 -10.72 15.35 -16.71
CA LEU A 83 -10.65 13.90 -16.91
C LEU A 83 -9.41 13.50 -17.72
N ARG A 84 -9.08 14.27 -18.76
CA ARG A 84 -7.87 14.06 -19.56
C ARG A 84 -6.60 14.21 -18.72
N LYS A 85 -6.52 15.25 -17.89
CA LYS A 85 -5.40 15.49 -16.96
C LYS A 85 -5.29 14.40 -15.89
N ALA A 86 -6.41 13.86 -15.41
CA ALA A 86 -6.41 12.72 -14.48
C ALA A 86 -5.72 11.51 -15.10
N VAL A 87 -6.07 11.17 -16.35
CA VAL A 87 -5.44 10.06 -17.07
C VAL A 87 -3.96 10.35 -17.35
N ALA A 88 -3.60 11.57 -17.75
CA ALA A 88 -2.21 11.95 -17.96
C ALA A 88 -1.36 11.75 -16.70
N LYS A 89 -1.84 12.21 -15.54
CA LYS A 89 -1.18 12.02 -14.24
C LYS A 89 -1.04 10.54 -13.86
N ALA A 90 -2.02 9.71 -14.23
CA ALA A 90 -1.94 8.26 -14.05
C ALA A 90 -0.88 7.62 -14.96
N VAL A 91 -0.80 8.05 -16.23
CA VAL A 91 0.23 7.58 -17.17
C VAL A 91 1.62 7.95 -16.66
N GLU A 92 1.83 9.19 -16.21
CA GLU A 92 3.10 9.64 -15.61
C GLU A 92 3.49 8.79 -14.40
N SER A 93 2.54 8.45 -13.53
CA SER A 93 2.78 7.58 -12.38
C SER A 93 3.15 6.15 -12.78
N LEU A 94 2.73 5.66 -13.94
CA LEU A 94 3.03 4.32 -14.45
C LEU A 94 4.32 4.27 -15.26
N ALA A 95 4.71 5.38 -15.89
CA ALA A 95 5.87 5.48 -16.78
C ALA A 95 6.85 6.61 -16.37
N PRO A 96 7.51 6.51 -15.19
CA PRO A 96 8.39 7.57 -14.69
C PRO A 96 9.68 7.79 -15.53
N ASN A 97 10.07 6.84 -16.38
CA ASN A 97 11.39 6.84 -17.04
C ASN A 97 11.41 7.53 -18.42
N GLY A 98 10.57 8.55 -18.64
CA GLY A 98 10.74 9.48 -19.79
C GLY A 98 10.24 8.98 -21.16
N GLY A 99 9.48 7.89 -21.23
CA GLY A 99 8.83 7.42 -22.46
C GLY A 99 7.58 8.21 -22.85
N VAL A 100 7.08 9.07 -21.96
CA VAL A 100 5.82 9.82 -22.13
C VAL A 100 6.00 10.94 -23.16
N ASP A 101 7.12 11.66 -23.13
CA ASP A 101 7.40 12.81 -24.00
C ASP A 101 7.62 12.39 -25.46
N ALA A 102 8.34 11.28 -25.67
CA ALA A 102 8.59 10.72 -27.00
C ALA A 102 7.32 10.13 -27.64
N ALA A 103 6.32 9.78 -26.84
CA ALA A 103 5.08 9.15 -27.27
C ALA A 103 3.85 10.07 -27.20
N LEU A 104 4.02 11.38 -26.99
CA LEU A 104 2.93 12.35 -26.82
C LEU A 104 1.88 12.28 -27.95
N LEU A 105 2.30 12.13 -29.20
CA LEU A 105 1.38 12.03 -30.34
C LEU A 105 0.51 10.76 -30.29
N ILE A 106 1.07 9.65 -29.82
CA ILE A 106 0.36 8.38 -29.69
C ILE A 106 -0.58 8.41 -28.48
N LEU A 107 -0.11 9.03 -27.39
CA LEU A 107 -0.91 9.23 -26.17
C LEU A 107 -2.14 10.09 -26.45
N ASP A 108 -1.97 11.20 -27.16
CA ASP A 108 -3.06 12.13 -27.44
C ASP A 108 -4.15 11.48 -28.30
N ASP A 109 -3.75 10.79 -29.37
CA ASP A 109 -4.67 10.15 -30.31
C ASP A 109 -5.38 8.91 -29.73
N LYS A 110 -4.68 8.05 -28.97
CA LYS A 110 -5.25 6.78 -28.51
C LYS A 110 -5.77 6.79 -27.09
N ILE A 111 -5.05 7.43 -26.17
CA ILE A 111 -5.32 7.37 -24.73
C ILE A 111 -6.14 8.58 -24.29
N TYR A 112 -5.69 9.80 -24.58
CA TYR A 112 -6.33 11.01 -24.10
C TYR A 112 -7.64 11.32 -24.80
N SER A 113 -7.77 11.01 -26.09
CA SER A 113 -9.04 11.07 -26.83
C SER A 113 -10.14 10.20 -26.20
N ASN A 114 -9.76 9.10 -25.54
CA ASN A 114 -10.66 8.13 -24.92
C ASN A 114 -10.55 8.12 -23.38
N ALA A 115 -10.13 9.23 -22.76
CA ALA A 115 -9.84 9.32 -21.34
C ALA A 115 -10.99 8.77 -20.45
N SER A 116 -12.25 9.01 -20.84
CA SER A 116 -13.44 8.54 -20.12
C SER A 116 -13.52 7.02 -19.96
N ARG A 117 -12.90 6.24 -20.86
CA ARG A 117 -12.93 4.77 -20.82
C ARG A 117 -12.14 4.20 -19.64
N TYR A 118 -11.11 4.91 -19.18
CA TYR A 118 -10.24 4.46 -18.10
C TYR A 118 -10.76 4.86 -16.71
N ILE A 119 -11.76 5.73 -16.66
CA ILE A 119 -12.28 6.31 -15.43
C ILE A 119 -13.47 5.47 -14.99
N VAL A 120 -13.34 4.82 -13.83
CA VAL A 120 -14.39 3.97 -13.26
C VAL A 120 -15.42 4.85 -12.56
N ASN A 121 -14.94 5.77 -11.73
CA ASN A 121 -15.76 6.73 -11.01
C ASN A 121 -15.04 8.08 -10.96
N TYR A 122 -15.80 9.15 -10.85
CA TYR A 122 -15.27 10.47 -10.53
C TYR A 122 -16.21 11.22 -9.63
N ARG A 123 -15.65 12.14 -8.85
CA ARG A 123 -16.37 13.04 -7.96
C ARG A 123 -15.89 14.47 -8.21
N ILE A 124 -16.84 15.37 -8.41
CA ILE A 124 -16.54 16.81 -8.51
C ILE A 124 -16.36 17.35 -7.09
N LEU A 125 -15.20 17.94 -6.81
CA LEU A 125 -14.87 18.54 -5.52
C LEU A 125 -15.26 20.02 -5.49
N SER A 126 -14.91 20.77 -6.53
CA SER A 126 -15.24 22.18 -6.66
C SER A 126 -15.46 22.59 -8.11
N LYS A 127 -16.27 23.63 -8.29
CA LYS A 127 -16.61 24.24 -9.56
C LYS A 127 -16.55 25.75 -9.36
N GLU A 128 -15.54 26.40 -9.93
CA GLU A 128 -15.26 27.81 -9.69
C GLU A 128 -15.19 28.55 -11.03
N ILE A 129 -15.76 29.75 -11.08
CA ILE A 129 -15.61 30.68 -12.20
C ILE A 129 -14.73 31.79 -11.68
N ILE A 130 -13.55 31.94 -12.26
CA ILE A 130 -12.67 33.07 -11.97
C ILE A 130 -12.99 34.14 -13.01
N GLU A 131 -13.77 35.11 -12.58
CA GLU A 131 -13.92 36.38 -13.27
C GLU A 131 -12.77 37.27 -12.78
N ASP A 132 -11.75 37.50 -13.61
CA ASP A 132 -10.64 38.38 -13.24
C ASP A 132 -11.13 39.85 -13.16
N GLU A 133 -11.66 40.24 -12.00
CA GLU A 133 -12.07 41.63 -11.69
C GLU A 133 -10.91 42.64 -11.75
N ASN A 134 -9.65 42.19 -11.80
CA ASN A 134 -8.45 43.04 -11.84
C ASN A 134 -7.86 43.30 -13.24
N SER A 135 -8.61 43.00 -14.31
CA SER A 135 -8.16 43.21 -15.69
C SER A 135 -8.32 44.69 -16.13
N ILE A 136 -7.53 45.62 -15.57
CA ILE A 136 -7.46 47.02 -16.06
C ILE A 136 -6.72 47.11 -17.43
N ALA A 137 -6.28 45.99 -18.01
CA ALA A 137 -5.78 45.94 -19.37
C ALA A 137 -6.33 44.70 -20.10
N GLU A 138 -7.08 44.96 -21.17
CA GLU A 138 -7.40 44.06 -22.30
C GLU A 138 -7.96 42.65 -21.97
N GLY A 139 -9.29 42.56 -21.93
CA GLY A 139 -9.98 41.36 -22.41
C GLY A 139 -9.83 40.09 -21.56
N GLY A 140 -9.91 40.20 -20.24
CA GLY A 140 -9.94 39.06 -19.33
C GLY A 140 -11.09 38.11 -19.69
N VAL A 141 -10.75 36.93 -20.24
CA VAL A 141 -11.72 35.88 -20.55
C VAL A 141 -12.00 35.12 -19.26
N PRO A 142 -13.27 35.02 -18.80
CA PRO A 142 -13.59 34.29 -17.58
C PRO A 142 -13.10 32.84 -17.70
N VAL A 143 -12.40 32.33 -16.68
CA VAL A 143 -11.88 30.95 -16.71
C VAL A 143 -12.75 30.05 -15.85
N TYR A 144 -13.18 28.94 -16.44
CA TYR A 144 -13.97 27.91 -15.77
C TYR A 144 -13.04 26.83 -15.20
N ASN A 145 -13.00 26.70 -13.88
CA ASN A 145 -12.20 25.71 -13.17
C ASN A 145 -13.07 24.60 -12.58
N VAL A 146 -12.67 23.35 -12.80
CA VAL A 146 -13.32 22.18 -12.21
C VAL A 146 -12.26 21.32 -11.55
N SER A 147 -12.41 21.09 -10.25
CA SER A 147 -11.57 20.15 -9.50
C SER A 147 -12.31 18.83 -9.34
N ILE A 148 -11.64 17.73 -9.72
CA ILE A 148 -12.21 16.39 -9.62
C ILE A 148 -11.25 15.43 -8.90
N GLU A 149 -11.85 14.47 -8.22
CA GLU A 149 -11.24 13.24 -7.73
C GLU A 149 -11.68 12.10 -8.66
N ALA A 150 -10.75 11.42 -9.33
CA ALA A 150 -11.05 10.36 -10.29
C ALA A 150 -10.39 9.05 -9.87
N ASP A 151 -11.17 7.97 -10.00
CA ASP A 151 -10.77 6.58 -9.76
C ASP A 151 -10.50 5.92 -11.12
N ILE A 152 -9.25 5.59 -11.40
CA ILE A 152 -8.76 5.12 -12.71
C ILE A 152 -8.44 3.63 -12.66
N ALA A 153 -8.92 2.87 -13.64
CA ALA A 153 -8.61 1.45 -13.79
C ALA A 153 -7.19 1.25 -14.35
N ILE A 154 -6.27 0.82 -13.48
CA ILE A 154 -4.84 0.66 -13.84
C ILE A 154 -4.65 -0.46 -14.87
N GLU A 155 -5.36 -1.58 -14.73
CA GLU A 155 -5.28 -2.72 -15.67
C GLU A 155 -5.61 -2.34 -17.11
N LEU A 156 -6.67 -1.56 -17.33
CA LEU A 156 -7.05 -1.13 -18.67
C LEU A 156 -6.04 -0.16 -19.26
N LEU A 157 -5.59 0.79 -18.45
CA LEU A 157 -4.61 1.78 -18.86
C LEU A 157 -3.27 1.13 -19.21
N THR A 158 -2.76 0.23 -18.36
CA THR A 158 -1.51 -0.49 -18.60
C THR A 158 -1.58 -1.37 -19.85
N LYS A 159 -2.69 -2.08 -20.07
CA LYS A 159 -2.88 -2.88 -21.29
C LYS A 159 -2.81 -2.04 -22.56
N ASP A 160 -3.47 -0.89 -22.58
CA ASP A 160 -3.48 -0.01 -23.75
C ASP A 160 -2.15 0.72 -23.93
N LEU A 161 -1.45 1.07 -22.84
CA LEU A 161 -0.08 1.61 -22.90
C LEU A 161 0.93 0.59 -23.42
N ILE A 162 0.75 -0.70 -23.12
CA ILE A 162 1.55 -1.78 -23.71
C ILE A 162 1.25 -1.92 -25.20
N ALA A 163 -0.03 -1.90 -25.59
CA ALA A 163 -0.44 -1.94 -26.99
C ALA A 163 0.04 -0.71 -27.80
N ALA A 164 0.17 0.44 -27.14
CA ALA A 164 0.73 1.66 -27.70
C ALA A 164 2.28 1.63 -27.80
N GLY A 165 2.93 0.62 -27.20
CA GLY A 165 4.39 0.49 -27.17
C GLY A 165 5.10 1.47 -26.24
N ILE A 166 4.36 2.12 -25.34
CA ILE A 166 4.86 3.13 -24.39
C ILE A 166 5.38 2.45 -23.14
N LEU A 167 4.62 1.44 -22.67
CA LEU A 167 5.09 0.50 -21.68
C LEU A 167 5.55 -0.75 -22.41
N HIS A 168 6.75 -1.21 -22.12
CA HIS A 168 7.11 -2.58 -22.45
C HIS A 168 6.51 -3.48 -21.39
N GLU A 169 5.81 -4.55 -21.81
CA GLU A 169 5.46 -5.61 -20.88
C GLU A 169 6.75 -6.05 -20.21
N ALA A 170 6.84 -5.87 -18.90
CA ALA A 170 8.07 -6.17 -18.18
C ALA A 170 8.41 -7.63 -18.43
N GLU A 171 9.46 -7.86 -19.23
CA GLU A 171 9.89 -9.19 -19.63
C GLU A 171 10.08 -10.01 -18.37
N VAL A 172 9.34 -11.12 -18.30
CA VAL A 172 9.43 -12.01 -17.17
C VAL A 172 10.73 -12.77 -17.31
N LYS A 173 11.74 -12.30 -16.60
CA LYS A 173 13.02 -12.97 -16.54
C LYS A 173 12.97 -13.98 -15.42
N LYS A 174 13.32 -15.21 -15.76
CA LYS A 174 13.57 -16.24 -14.75
C LYS A 174 14.95 -15.96 -14.16
N ILE A 175 15.01 -15.70 -12.86
CA ILE A 175 16.23 -15.38 -12.13
C ILE A 175 16.49 -16.51 -11.14
N ALA A 176 17.71 -17.05 -11.12
CA ALA A 176 18.08 -18.07 -10.16
C ALA A 176 18.43 -17.40 -8.82
N VAL A 177 17.85 -17.89 -7.71
CA VAL A 177 18.17 -17.43 -6.37
C VAL A 177 18.75 -18.60 -5.58
N SER A 178 19.99 -18.44 -5.12
CA SER A 178 20.65 -19.41 -4.25
C SER A 178 20.79 -18.85 -2.86
N ILE A 179 20.28 -19.59 -1.89
CA ILE A 179 20.28 -19.22 -0.48
C ILE A 179 21.20 -20.17 0.27
N PHE A 180 22.18 -19.60 0.97
CA PHE A 180 23.17 -20.33 1.75
C PHE A 180 22.95 -20.09 3.24
N GLY A 181 23.12 -21.13 4.06
CA GLY A 181 23.11 -21.01 5.52
C GLY A 181 21.73 -21.10 6.17
N LEU A 182 20.67 -21.36 5.40
CA LEU A 182 19.34 -21.65 5.94
C LEU A 182 19.31 -23.04 6.61
N ARG A 183 19.17 -23.06 7.94
CA ARG A 183 19.09 -24.31 8.71
C ARG A 183 17.67 -24.80 8.99
N ASN A 184 16.67 -23.93 8.86
CA ASN A 184 15.30 -24.23 9.26
C ASN A 184 14.32 -24.03 8.09
N TYR A 185 13.52 -25.05 7.81
CA TYR A 185 12.45 -25.02 6.81
C TYR A 185 11.42 -23.90 7.08
N LYS A 186 11.13 -23.62 8.36
CA LYS A 186 10.23 -22.52 8.75
C LYS A 186 10.73 -21.15 8.28
N MET A 187 12.06 -20.94 8.32
CA MET A 187 12.68 -19.71 7.85
C MET A 187 12.61 -19.62 6.32
N PHE A 188 12.75 -20.74 5.61
CA PHE A 188 12.54 -20.80 4.17
C PHE A 188 11.10 -20.47 3.76
N GLU A 189 10.09 -21.00 4.45
CA GLU A 189 8.68 -20.67 4.16
C GLU A 189 8.36 -19.18 4.40
N LEU A 190 8.90 -18.60 5.46
CA LEU A 190 8.80 -17.16 5.71
C LEU A 190 9.48 -16.36 4.60
N PHE A 191 10.70 -16.73 4.23
CA PHE A 191 11.41 -16.12 3.12
C PHE A 191 10.59 -16.20 1.82
N LYS A 192 10.11 -17.38 1.45
CA LYS A 192 9.29 -17.61 0.25
C LYS A 192 8.02 -16.75 0.26
N LYS A 193 7.33 -16.63 1.40
CA LYS A 193 6.16 -15.75 1.56
C LYS A 193 6.53 -14.29 1.33
N ASN A 194 7.68 -13.84 1.83
CA ASN A 194 8.15 -12.47 1.65
C ASN A 194 8.54 -12.20 0.19
N VAL A 195 9.20 -13.15 -0.49
CA VAL A 195 9.52 -13.04 -1.92
C VAL A 195 8.25 -12.91 -2.76
N ARG A 196 7.18 -13.66 -2.46
CA ARG A 196 5.88 -13.51 -3.14
C ARG A 196 5.25 -12.14 -2.94
N GLY A 197 5.59 -11.43 -1.86
CA GLY A 197 5.11 -10.08 -1.59
C GLY A 197 5.88 -8.98 -2.34
N ILE A 198 6.99 -9.32 -3.01
CA ILE A 198 7.79 -8.35 -3.77
C ILE A 198 7.06 -7.95 -5.04
N LYS A 199 6.93 -6.63 -5.26
CA LYS A 199 6.36 -6.07 -6.49
C LYS A 199 7.20 -6.53 -7.70
N GLY A 200 6.53 -7.13 -8.67
CA GLY A 200 7.16 -7.65 -9.89
C GLY A 200 7.43 -9.16 -9.88
N VAL A 201 7.33 -9.85 -8.74
CA VAL A 201 7.42 -11.32 -8.71
C VAL A 201 6.10 -11.93 -9.20
N LYS A 202 6.16 -12.71 -10.28
CA LYS A 202 5.00 -13.43 -10.84
C LYS A 202 4.87 -14.84 -10.28
N ASP A 203 5.96 -15.59 -10.26
CA ASP A 203 5.98 -16.96 -9.73
C ASP A 203 7.31 -17.32 -9.06
N ILE A 204 7.27 -18.35 -8.22
CA ILE A 204 8.43 -18.93 -7.54
C ILE A 204 8.40 -20.44 -7.73
N SER A 205 9.36 -20.96 -8.48
CA SER A 205 9.57 -22.39 -8.64
C SER A 205 10.76 -22.86 -7.79
N TYR A 206 10.55 -23.92 -7.03
CA TYR A 206 11.61 -24.55 -6.26
C TYR A 206 12.46 -25.45 -7.17
N ASN A 207 13.79 -25.34 -7.07
CA ASN A 207 14.71 -26.16 -7.85
C ASN A 207 15.30 -27.30 -7.00
N SER A 208 16.07 -26.95 -5.96
CA SER A 208 16.80 -27.93 -5.17
C SER A 208 17.05 -27.49 -3.73
N PHE A 209 17.24 -28.47 -2.83
CA PHE A 209 17.71 -28.28 -1.45
C PHE A 209 18.76 -29.33 -1.17
N ALA A 210 20.03 -28.93 -1.20
CA ALA A 210 21.14 -29.85 -1.00
C ALA A 210 22.24 -29.17 -0.21
N LYS A 211 22.83 -29.91 0.74
CA LYS A 211 24.02 -29.47 1.51
C LYS A 211 23.86 -28.11 2.23
N GLY A 212 22.65 -27.75 2.64
CA GLY A 212 22.38 -26.45 3.29
C GLY A 212 22.28 -25.27 2.32
N THR A 213 22.17 -25.55 1.02
CA THR A 213 21.89 -24.57 -0.04
C THR A 213 20.50 -24.83 -0.59
N ILE A 214 19.72 -23.75 -0.72
CA ILE A 214 18.41 -23.76 -1.38
C ILE A 214 18.54 -23.05 -2.71
N GLU A 215 18.12 -23.69 -3.78
CA GLU A 215 18.02 -23.07 -5.10
C GLU A 215 16.56 -22.97 -5.51
N MET A 216 16.19 -21.79 -5.99
CA MET A 216 14.87 -21.52 -6.51
C MET A 216 14.97 -20.60 -7.72
N PHE A 217 13.97 -20.65 -8.58
CA PHE A 217 13.81 -19.70 -9.66
C PHE A 217 12.67 -18.75 -9.33
N VAL A 218 12.91 -17.47 -9.57
CA VAL A 218 11.93 -16.41 -9.40
C VAL A 218 11.65 -15.84 -10.78
N ASP A 219 10.39 -15.94 -11.20
CA ASP A 219 9.92 -15.30 -12.42
C ASP A 219 9.56 -13.86 -12.07
N MET A 220 10.40 -12.91 -12.49
CA MET A 220 10.27 -11.50 -12.14
C MET A 220 10.13 -10.61 -13.37
N ALA A 221 9.20 -9.68 -13.30
CA ALA A 221 9.14 -8.48 -14.12
C ALA A 221 10.20 -7.47 -13.61
N GLY A 222 11.44 -7.60 -14.10
CA GLY A 222 12.59 -6.78 -13.65
C GLY A 222 13.94 -7.45 -13.89
N ASP A 223 15.00 -6.87 -13.34
CA ASP A 223 16.37 -7.41 -13.37
C ASP A 223 16.79 -8.02 -12.02
N ALA A 224 17.89 -8.79 -12.02
CA ALA A 224 18.43 -9.37 -10.79
C ALA A 224 18.87 -8.32 -9.75
N ALA A 225 19.23 -7.11 -10.18
CA ALA A 225 19.60 -6.03 -9.28
C ALA A 225 18.41 -5.52 -8.46
N THR A 226 17.26 -5.32 -9.12
CA THR A 226 16.00 -4.94 -8.48
C THR A 226 15.52 -6.04 -7.55
N LEU A 227 15.62 -7.31 -7.98
CA LEU A 227 15.31 -8.46 -7.13
C LEU A 227 16.17 -8.47 -5.86
N LYS A 228 17.48 -8.28 -6.00
CA LYS A 228 18.40 -8.21 -4.84
C LYS A 228 17.99 -7.12 -3.86
N GLN A 229 17.73 -5.90 -4.34
CA GLN A 229 17.37 -4.78 -3.47
C GLN A 229 16.05 -5.05 -2.72
N ALA A 230 15.04 -5.57 -3.43
CA ALA A 230 13.75 -5.90 -2.84
C ALA A 230 13.84 -7.08 -1.86
N LEU A 231 14.71 -8.06 -2.12
CA LEU A 231 14.97 -9.15 -1.19
C LEU A 231 15.64 -8.66 0.08
N MET A 232 16.63 -7.78 -0.04
CA MET A 232 17.31 -7.20 1.13
C MET A 232 16.32 -6.41 2.00
N SER A 233 15.46 -5.58 1.39
CA SER A 233 14.45 -4.85 2.16
C SER A 233 13.41 -5.78 2.80
N ALA A 234 12.98 -6.83 2.09
CA ALA A 234 12.04 -7.82 2.62
C ALA A 234 12.64 -8.63 3.80
N ILE A 235 13.93 -8.97 3.72
CA ILE A 235 14.65 -9.67 4.80
C ILE A 235 14.73 -8.79 6.05
N LEU A 236 15.09 -7.51 5.89
CA LEU A 236 15.14 -6.55 7.00
C LEU A 236 13.78 -6.38 7.69
N LEU A 237 12.69 -6.33 6.92
CA LEU A 237 11.33 -6.20 7.44
C LEU A 237 10.78 -7.48 8.08
N SER A 238 11.39 -8.64 7.79
CA SER A 238 10.91 -9.94 8.25
C SER A 238 11.26 -10.28 9.70
N GLY A 239 11.98 -9.39 10.40
CA GLY A 239 12.38 -9.60 11.79
C GLY A 239 13.42 -10.71 11.97
N ILE A 240 14.19 -11.01 10.92
CA ILE A 240 15.43 -11.78 11.06
C ILE A 240 16.37 -10.90 11.87
N ASP A 241 16.58 -11.26 13.14
CA ASP A 241 17.28 -10.42 14.12
C ASP A 241 18.70 -10.13 13.65
N GLU A 242 18.97 -8.88 13.26
CA GLU A 242 20.29 -8.40 12.83
C GLU A 242 21.36 -8.64 13.89
N LYS A 243 20.96 -8.86 15.16
CA LYS A 243 21.89 -9.17 16.24
C LYS A 243 22.43 -10.60 16.17
N GLU A 244 21.71 -11.51 15.54
CA GLU A 244 22.10 -12.92 15.43
C GLU A 244 22.61 -13.28 14.02
N TRP A 245 22.15 -12.57 12.99
CA TRP A 245 22.41 -12.93 11.60
C TRP A 245 22.91 -11.75 10.77
N LYS A 246 24.06 -11.93 10.12
CA LYS A 246 24.54 -11.12 9.02
C LYS A 246 24.04 -11.70 7.70
N VAL A 247 23.36 -10.87 6.90
CA VAL A 247 22.87 -11.25 5.57
C VAL A 247 23.64 -10.47 4.51
N ASP A 248 24.31 -11.18 3.62
CA ASP A 248 24.99 -10.62 2.46
C ASP A 248 24.29 -11.11 1.18
N ALA A 249 24.02 -10.20 0.24
CA ALA A 249 23.44 -10.55 -1.05
C ALA A 249 24.28 -10.00 -2.21
N SER A 250 24.53 -10.85 -3.21
CA SER A 250 25.30 -10.51 -4.40
C SER A 250 24.54 -10.92 -5.67
N VAL A 251 24.76 -10.16 -6.74
CA VAL A 251 24.31 -10.54 -8.09
C VAL A 251 25.51 -11.13 -8.80
N VAL A 252 25.37 -12.36 -9.26
CA VAL A 252 26.36 -13.08 -10.05
C VAL A 252 25.83 -13.14 -11.48
N GLN A 253 26.49 -12.39 -12.38
CA GLN A 253 26.25 -12.48 -13.82
C GLN A 253 27.41 -13.28 -14.43
N GLY A 254 27.10 -14.44 -14.99
CA GLY A 254 28.05 -15.22 -15.77
C GLY A 254 27.90 -14.90 -17.26
N TRP A 255 29.01 -14.90 -18.00
CA TRP A 255 29.03 -14.63 -19.45
C TRP A 255 28.05 -15.52 -20.25
N PHE A 256 27.76 -16.73 -19.76
CA PHE A 256 26.80 -17.67 -20.36
C PHE A 256 25.74 -18.17 -19.38
N SER A 257 25.64 -17.55 -18.21
CA SER A 257 24.79 -18.05 -17.14
C SER A 257 23.60 -17.14 -16.94
N MET A 258 22.45 -17.76 -16.67
CA MET A 258 21.27 -17.11 -16.14
C MET A 258 21.63 -16.17 -14.99
N GLU A 259 21.00 -14.99 -14.93
CA GLU A 259 21.22 -14.07 -13.82
C GLU A 259 20.93 -14.77 -12.51
N LYS A 260 21.89 -14.68 -11.58
CA LYS A 260 21.82 -15.36 -10.30
C LYS A 260 21.94 -14.36 -9.16
N VAL A 261 21.07 -14.47 -8.18
CA VAL A 261 21.17 -13.75 -6.91
C VAL A 261 21.60 -14.75 -5.84
N GLU A 262 22.71 -14.48 -5.17
CA GLU A 262 23.19 -15.29 -4.06
C GLU A 262 22.92 -14.56 -2.75
N ILE A 263 22.32 -15.26 -1.79
CA ILE A 263 22.01 -14.73 -0.45
C ILE A 263 22.72 -15.63 0.57
N ILE A 264 23.55 -15.04 1.40
CA ILE A 264 24.34 -15.75 2.40
C ILE A 264 23.90 -15.31 3.78
N PHE A 265 23.38 -16.26 4.56
CA PHE A 265 23.07 -16.09 5.98
C PHE A 265 24.25 -16.56 6.82
N SER A 266 24.90 -15.63 7.52
CA SER A 266 26.01 -15.90 8.44
C SER A 266 25.61 -15.54 9.86
N GLN A 267 25.96 -16.35 10.86
CA GLN A 267 25.72 -15.98 12.26
C GLN A 267 26.77 -14.98 12.75
N LEU A 268 26.33 -13.94 13.43
CA LEU A 268 27.20 -13.08 14.22
C LEU A 268 27.57 -13.86 15.49
N LYS A 269 28.85 -14.19 15.63
CA LYS A 269 29.40 -14.87 16.81
C LYS A 269 29.41 -13.94 18.02
#